data_AF-A0A9W9VGU3-F1
#
_entry.id   AF-A0A9W9VGU3-F1
#
_cell.length_a   1.000
_cell.length_b   1.000
_cell.length_c   1.000
_cell.angle_alpha   90.00
_cell.angle_beta   90.00
_cell.angle_gamma   90.00
#
_symmetry.space_group_name_H-M   'P 1'
#
loop_
_entity.id
_entity.type
_entity.pdbx_description
1 polymer ?
#
loop_
_entity_poly.entity_id
_entity_poly.type
_entity_poly.pdbx_seq_one_letter_code
_entity_poly.pdbx_strand_id
1 'polypeptide(L)'
;MFDFTDDASGREKCYTTVSQLPGFIDPTQVPTKKSPFSAIVNHPFAHTVEVILPEDVYTDIQTSLDKLNKPHSARVFMLPSDLLEHEFFNTYIKTGNILMISEGRAGSDNVYTLQDGILKIELGRETFERTGLTGKPIRSGGRKHAKERFLIELNLRLPSMLHGKKGFDRIVWAFKNVLNQSLAWLFCDLESTPGDQETKPIQKQSPQMINSEVLKTKLSQISTPPLQGLVSPEMSEGDMQESCGAFAEWIAMVQLGSPRVSAEDAVDSYLSRYSVPGDEGTCTTDLISLKWHGLISGPWVLQLFNSLLPSSPWFILSVSALGRQAVEGRDGYTIATAPNIHCSSVASSGNGGEVSESGNRNALCWEFVGATSIE
;
A
#
# COMPACT_ATOMS: atom_id res chain seq x y z
N MET A 1 -14.87 9.98 -33.84
CA MET A 1 -14.47 9.42 -32.54
C MET A 1 -13.15 8.74 -32.80
N PHE A 2 -12.04 9.35 -32.39
CA PHE A 2 -10.74 8.75 -32.63
C PHE A 2 -10.54 7.66 -31.58
N ASP A 3 -10.77 6.41 -31.96
CA ASP A 3 -10.36 5.25 -31.17
C ASP A 3 -8.83 5.16 -31.22
N PHE A 4 -8.18 5.97 -30.37
CA PHE A 4 -6.80 5.74 -30.02
C PHE A 4 -6.78 4.55 -29.09
N THR A 5 -6.47 3.37 -29.62
CA THR A 5 -6.08 2.23 -28.80
C THR A 5 -4.73 2.56 -28.17
N ASP A 6 -4.78 3.06 -26.94
CA ASP A 6 -3.57 3.21 -26.13
C ASP A 6 -3.16 1.83 -25.60
N ASP A 7 -2.23 1.19 -26.31
CA ASP A 7 -1.63 -0.08 -25.88
C ASP A 7 -0.96 0.01 -24.49
N ALA A 8 -0.67 1.22 -23.99
CA ALA A 8 -0.09 1.42 -22.66
C ALA A 8 -1.15 1.33 -21.55
N SER A 9 -2.34 1.92 -21.73
CA SER A 9 -3.43 1.89 -20.75
C SER A 9 -4.04 0.49 -20.58
N GLY A 10 -3.97 -0.36 -21.61
CA GLY A 10 -4.43 -1.76 -21.54
C GLY A 10 -3.64 -2.66 -20.59
N ARG A 11 -2.55 -2.15 -19.99
CA ARG A 11 -1.69 -2.90 -19.06
C ARG A 11 -1.84 -2.48 -17.61
N GLU A 12 -2.36 -1.30 -17.36
CA GLU A 12 -2.70 -0.84 -16.01
C GLU A 12 -4.05 -1.47 -15.65
N LYS A 13 -4.08 -2.19 -14.53
CA LYS A 13 -5.26 -2.95 -14.10
C LYS A 13 -5.68 -2.44 -12.73
N CYS A 14 -6.97 -2.14 -12.60
CA CYS A 14 -7.61 -1.94 -11.32
C CYS A 14 -8.41 -3.21 -11.00
N TYR A 15 -7.92 -3.98 -10.02
CA TYR A 15 -8.64 -5.17 -9.56
C TYR A 15 -9.61 -4.78 -8.46
N THR A 16 -10.90 -4.92 -8.75
CA THR A 16 -11.96 -4.70 -7.74
C THR A 16 -12.32 -6.03 -7.11
N THR A 17 -12.19 -6.13 -5.79
CA THR A 17 -12.57 -7.32 -5.02
C THR A 17 -13.62 -6.95 -3.97
N VAL A 18 -14.73 -7.68 -3.98
CA VAL A 18 -15.76 -7.60 -2.96
C VAL A 18 -15.58 -8.78 -2.01
N SER A 19 -15.52 -8.52 -0.71
CA SER A 19 -15.22 -9.56 0.28
C SER A 19 -16.00 -9.35 1.57
N GLN A 20 -16.38 -10.46 2.20
CA GLN A 20 -16.91 -10.47 3.55
C GLN A 20 -15.74 -10.59 4.54
N LEU A 21 -15.69 -9.68 5.52
CA LEU A 21 -14.67 -9.68 6.56
C LEU A 21 -15.01 -10.72 7.64
N PRO A 22 -14.01 -11.37 8.25
CA PRO A 22 -14.23 -12.23 9.41
C PRO A 22 -14.86 -11.46 10.57
N GLY A 23 -15.81 -12.07 11.28
CA GLY A 23 -16.45 -11.45 12.46
C GLY A 23 -15.47 -11.20 13.62
N PHE A 24 -14.39 -11.97 13.69
CA PHE A 24 -13.27 -11.75 14.60
C PHE A 24 -11.94 -11.89 13.84
N ILE A 25 -11.05 -10.93 14.04
CA ILE A 25 -9.70 -10.93 13.47
C ILE A 25 -8.74 -11.03 14.64
N ASP A 26 -8.05 -12.16 14.76
CA ASP A 26 -6.96 -12.30 15.72
C ASP A 26 -5.81 -11.38 15.29
N PRO A 27 -5.38 -10.41 16.13
CA PRO A 27 -4.25 -9.54 15.82
C PRO A 27 -2.94 -10.30 15.57
N THR A 28 -2.82 -11.52 16.10
CA THR A 28 -1.64 -12.38 15.96
C THR A 28 -1.71 -13.33 14.75
N GLN A 29 -2.90 -13.57 14.21
CA GLN A 29 -3.15 -14.45 13.06
C GLN A 29 -4.08 -13.80 12.05
N VAL A 30 -3.63 -12.69 11.47
CA VAL A 30 -4.39 -11.99 10.44
C VAL A 30 -4.47 -12.84 9.16
N PRO A 31 -5.65 -12.95 8.51
CA PRO A 31 -5.75 -13.60 7.21
C PRO A 31 -4.79 -12.94 6.21
N THR A 32 -3.97 -13.68 5.48
CA THR A 32 -3.01 -13.09 4.52
C THR A 32 -3.35 -13.36 3.06
N LYS A 33 -4.26 -14.31 2.80
CA LYS A 33 -4.50 -14.86 1.46
C LYS A 33 -5.65 -14.21 0.70
N LYS A 34 -6.55 -13.50 1.38
CA LYS A 34 -7.74 -12.91 0.78
C LYS A 34 -7.71 -11.40 0.93
N SER A 35 -8.25 -10.72 -0.09
CA SER A 35 -8.52 -9.28 -0.02
C SER A 35 -9.51 -9.00 1.12
N PRO A 36 -9.37 -7.88 1.86
CA PRO A 36 -8.40 -6.79 1.66
C PRO A 36 -7.00 -7.04 2.25
N PHE A 37 -6.84 -8.06 3.09
CA PHE A 37 -5.57 -8.28 3.80
C PHE A 37 -4.41 -8.66 2.89
N SER A 38 -4.67 -9.46 1.84
CA SER A 38 -3.64 -9.78 0.84
C SER A 38 -3.11 -8.51 0.17
N ALA A 39 -3.97 -7.53 -0.11
CA ALA A 39 -3.54 -6.25 -0.69
C ALA A 39 -2.60 -5.52 0.28
N ILE A 40 -2.94 -5.43 1.57
CA ILE A 40 -2.08 -4.80 2.59
C ILE A 40 -0.71 -5.49 2.68
N VAL A 41 -0.69 -6.82 2.74
CA VAL A 41 0.56 -7.61 2.86
C VAL A 41 1.43 -7.49 1.61
N ASN A 42 0.80 -7.41 0.43
CA ASN A 42 1.47 -7.32 -0.86
C ASN A 42 2.04 -5.93 -1.19
N HIS A 43 1.79 -4.92 -0.36
CA HIS A 43 2.26 -3.55 -0.51
C HIS A 43 3.13 -3.12 0.70
N PRO A 44 4.35 -3.64 0.79
CA PRO A 44 5.20 -3.46 1.97
C PRO A 44 5.78 -2.04 2.10
N PHE A 45 5.96 -1.34 0.97
CA PHE A 45 6.51 0.02 0.91
C PHE A 45 5.38 1.03 0.64
N ALA A 46 4.61 1.40 1.66
CA ALA A 46 3.63 2.47 1.53
C ALA A 46 4.32 3.84 1.61
N HIS A 47 3.95 4.76 0.72
CA HIS A 47 4.40 6.15 0.73
C HIS A 47 3.39 7.07 1.43
N THR A 48 2.12 6.88 1.09
CA THR A 48 1.00 7.67 1.60
C THR A 48 -0.03 6.72 2.14
N VAL A 49 -0.50 6.96 3.35
CA VAL A 49 -1.67 6.29 3.92
C VAL A 49 -2.68 7.37 4.27
N GLU A 50 -3.91 7.21 3.80
CA GLU A 50 -5.01 8.15 4.03
C GLU A 50 -6.23 7.39 4.53
N VAL A 51 -6.80 7.85 5.63
CA VAL A 51 -8.06 7.33 6.17
C VAL A 51 -9.10 8.43 6.10
N ILE A 52 -10.24 8.12 5.50
CA ILE A 52 -11.42 8.99 5.48
C ILE A 52 -12.54 8.29 6.25
N LEU A 53 -13.12 9.01 7.21
CA LEU A 53 -14.23 8.52 8.03
C LEU A 53 -15.12 9.70 8.47
N PRO A 54 -16.34 9.44 8.97
CA PRO A 54 -17.16 10.47 9.59
C PRO A 54 -16.45 11.18 10.75
N GLU A 55 -16.64 12.50 10.86
CA GLU A 55 -15.98 13.31 11.88
C GLU A 55 -16.43 12.95 13.30
N ASP A 56 -17.70 12.64 13.50
CA ASP A 56 -18.26 12.20 14.78
C ASP A 56 -17.58 10.92 15.28
N VAL A 57 -17.44 9.92 14.40
CA VAL A 57 -16.74 8.66 14.69
C VAL A 57 -15.27 8.91 15.05
N TYR A 58 -14.61 9.85 14.37
CA TYR A 58 -13.22 10.19 14.67
C TYR A 58 -13.04 10.67 16.11
N THR A 59 -13.97 11.48 16.63
CA THR A 59 -13.88 11.99 18.01
C THR A 59 -13.86 10.86 19.04
N ASP A 60 -14.59 9.76 18.78
CA ASP A 60 -14.64 8.60 19.65
C ASP A 60 -13.36 7.74 19.58
N ILE A 61 -12.77 7.61 18.38
CA ILE A 61 -11.63 6.71 18.16
C ILE A 61 -10.26 7.39 18.29
N GLN A 62 -10.22 8.72 18.36
CA GLN A 62 -8.98 9.49 18.39
C GLN A 62 -7.99 8.98 19.45
N THR A 63 -8.48 8.71 20.67
CA THR A 63 -7.63 8.20 21.77
C THR A 63 -7.05 6.82 21.48
N SER A 64 -7.77 5.98 20.72
CA SER A 64 -7.27 4.65 20.31
C SER A 64 -6.20 4.80 19.22
N LEU A 65 -6.43 5.68 18.24
CA LEU A 65 -5.48 5.96 17.17
C LEU A 65 -4.19 6.61 17.71
N ASP A 66 -4.30 7.48 18.72
CA ASP A 66 -3.15 8.13 19.35
C ASP A 66 -2.26 7.13 20.14
N LYS A 67 -2.77 5.94 20.48
CA LYS A 67 -1.98 4.85 21.08
C LYS A 67 -1.18 4.06 20.05
N LEU A 68 -1.51 4.16 18.76
CA LEU A 68 -0.71 3.53 17.72
C LEU A 68 0.66 4.23 17.66
N ASN A 69 1.72 3.43 17.60
CA ASN A 69 3.06 3.96 17.38
C ASN A 69 3.06 4.77 16.09
N LYS A 70 3.61 5.98 16.12
CA LYS A 70 3.72 6.80 14.91
C LYS A 70 4.61 6.08 13.89
N PRO A 71 4.25 6.06 12.60
CA PRO A 71 5.13 5.50 11.59
C PRO A 71 6.42 6.31 11.58
N HIS A 72 7.55 5.60 11.62
CA HIS A 72 8.86 6.20 11.61
C HIS A 72 9.75 5.48 10.60
N SER A 73 10.57 6.28 9.92
CA SER A 73 11.63 5.79 9.06
C SER A 73 12.88 6.63 9.28
N ALA A 74 14.00 6.21 8.72
CA ALA A 74 15.23 6.97 8.73
C ALA A 74 15.77 7.06 7.31
N ARG A 75 16.38 8.19 6.99
CA ARG A 75 17.23 8.33 5.81
C ARG A 75 18.68 8.09 6.21
N VAL A 76 19.35 7.20 5.49
CA VAL A 76 20.79 6.91 5.65
C VAL A 76 21.51 6.99 4.31
N PHE A 77 22.80 7.29 4.35
CA PHE A 77 23.66 7.29 3.18
C PHE A 77 24.70 6.19 3.36
N MET A 78 24.61 5.12 2.57
CA MET A 78 25.46 3.95 2.74
C MET A 78 25.70 3.22 1.42
N LEU A 79 26.81 2.50 1.35
CA LEU A 79 27.15 1.62 0.24
C LEU A 79 26.33 0.33 0.31
N PRO A 80 26.04 -0.34 -0.82
CA PRO A 80 25.47 -1.68 -0.80
C PRO A 80 26.31 -2.69 0.02
N SER A 81 27.64 -2.52 0.06
CA SER A 81 28.53 -3.36 0.87
C SER A 81 28.27 -3.27 2.37
N ASP A 82 27.75 -2.14 2.84
CA ASP A 82 27.52 -1.88 4.26
C ASP A 82 26.35 -2.73 4.79
N LEU A 83 25.43 -3.16 3.90
CA LEU A 83 24.39 -4.15 4.20
C LEU A 83 24.98 -5.52 4.58
N LEU A 84 26.19 -5.83 4.11
CA LEU A 84 26.88 -7.10 4.32
C LEU A 84 27.90 -7.03 5.46
N GLU A 85 28.03 -5.89 6.14
CA GLU A 85 28.87 -5.80 7.33
C GLU A 85 28.31 -6.65 8.46
N HIS A 86 29.21 -7.30 9.21
CA HIS A 86 28.87 -8.33 10.18
C HIS A 86 27.78 -7.92 11.18
N GLU A 87 27.87 -6.72 11.76
CA GLU A 87 26.87 -6.25 12.73
C GLU A 87 25.53 -5.95 12.07
N PHE A 88 25.51 -5.18 10.99
CA PHE A 88 24.28 -4.84 10.28
C PHE A 88 23.56 -6.08 9.76
N PHE A 89 24.32 -6.96 9.09
CA PHE A 89 23.81 -8.16 8.45
C PHE A 89 23.20 -9.12 9.46
N ASN A 90 23.87 -9.37 10.59
CA ASN A 90 23.33 -10.29 11.59
C ASN A 90 22.12 -9.69 12.30
N THR A 91 22.21 -8.44 12.76
CA THR A 91 21.13 -7.79 13.53
C THR A 91 19.86 -7.61 12.70
N TYR A 92 19.96 -7.05 11.50
CA TYR A 92 18.77 -6.65 10.74
C TYR A 92 18.33 -7.64 9.66
N ILE A 93 19.26 -8.44 9.12
CA ILE A 93 18.95 -9.33 7.99
C ILE A 93 18.74 -10.77 8.48
N LYS A 94 19.61 -11.29 9.35
CA LYS A 94 19.51 -12.67 9.84
C LYS A 94 18.50 -12.82 10.97
N THR A 95 18.55 -11.96 11.98
CA THR A 95 17.68 -12.07 13.17
C THR A 95 16.47 -11.15 13.12
N GLY A 96 16.65 -9.92 12.67
CA GLY A 96 15.59 -8.92 12.63
C GLY A 96 14.85 -8.83 11.30
N ASN A 97 13.99 -7.82 11.20
CA ASN A 97 13.21 -7.54 10.01
C ASN A 97 13.17 -6.03 9.71
N ILE A 98 13.65 -5.68 8.53
CA ILE A 98 13.74 -4.29 8.08
C ILE A 98 13.16 -4.14 6.68
N LEU A 99 12.69 -2.93 6.38
CA LEU A 99 12.40 -2.48 5.04
C LEU A 99 13.45 -1.45 4.64
N MET A 100 14.03 -1.63 3.45
CA MET A 100 14.87 -0.59 2.86
C MET A 100 14.58 -0.39 1.39
N ILE A 101 14.66 0.86 0.95
CA ILE A 101 14.57 1.23 -0.46
C ILE A 101 15.56 2.35 -0.77
N SER A 102 16.33 2.18 -1.84
CA SER A 102 17.29 3.20 -2.30
C SER A 102 16.60 4.33 -3.05
N GLU A 103 17.34 5.40 -3.29
CA GLU A 103 17.00 6.36 -4.33
C GLU A 103 17.06 5.74 -5.74
N GLY A 104 16.47 6.46 -6.70
CA GLY A 104 16.35 6.05 -8.11
C GLY A 104 14.91 5.86 -8.56
N ARG A 105 14.72 5.85 -9.88
CA ARG A 105 13.43 5.56 -10.54
C ARG A 105 13.48 4.16 -11.14
N ALA A 106 12.49 3.34 -10.79
CA ALA A 106 12.31 2.02 -11.39
C ALA A 106 12.19 2.13 -12.90
N GLY A 107 12.80 1.20 -13.64
CA GLY A 107 12.86 1.23 -15.10
C GLY A 107 13.92 2.16 -15.70
N SER A 108 14.58 3.04 -14.93
CA SER A 108 15.67 3.90 -15.46
C SER A 108 16.97 3.83 -14.67
N ASP A 109 16.91 3.93 -13.34
CA ASP A 109 18.09 4.03 -12.47
C ASP A 109 18.36 2.69 -11.77
N ASN A 110 19.53 2.52 -11.17
CA ASN A 110 19.77 1.32 -10.36
C ASN A 110 19.01 1.45 -9.04
N VAL A 111 18.10 0.52 -8.76
CA VAL A 111 17.22 0.58 -7.58
C VAL A 111 17.38 -0.69 -6.75
N TYR A 112 17.41 -0.52 -5.43
CA TYR A 112 17.59 -1.58 -4.47
C TYR A 112 16.43 -1.57 -3.48
N THR A 113 15.85 -2.75 -3.24
CA THR A 113 14.81 -2.93 -2.23
C THR A 113 15.14 -4.14 -1.37
N LEU A 114 15.09 -3.99 -0.05
CA LEU A 114 15.29 -5.07 0.92
C LEU A 114 14.01 -5.25 1.71
N GLN A 115 13.49 -6.48 1.72
CA GLN A 115 12.35 -6.87 2.53
C GLN A 115 12.49 -8.35 2.87
N ASP A 116 12.20 -8.72 4.12
CA ASP A 116 12.20 -10.11 4.57
C ASP A 116 13.53 -10.85 4.29
N GLY A 117 14.64 -10.09 4.33
CA GLY A 117 15.98 -10.59 4.00
C GLY A 117 16.21 -10.89 2.51
N ILE A 118 15.28 -10.54 1.63
CA ILE A 118 15.43 -10.63 0.18
C ILE A 118 15.81 -9.25 -0.35
N LEU A 119 17.03 -9.15 -0.88
CA LEU A 119 17.52 -7.96 -1.57
C LEU A 119 17.24 -8.10 -3.06
N LYS A 120 16.33 -7.28 -3.58
CA LYS A 120 16.09 -7.14 -5.01
C LYS A 120 16.91 -5.95 -5.53
N ILE A 121 17.61 -6.15 -6.64
CA ILE A 121 18.46 -5.15 -7.28
C ILE A 121 18.08 -5.07 -8.75
N GLU A 122 17.67 -3.90 -9.18
CA GLU A 122 17.33 -3.59 -10.56
C GLU A 122 18.47 -2.84 -11.20
N LEU A 123 19.04 -3.41 -12.26
CA LEU A 123 20.22 -2.86 -12.93
C LEU A 123 19.97 -2.67 -14.42
N GLY A 124 20.62 -1.64 -14.98
CA GLY A 124 20.82 -1.58 -16.42
C GLY A 124 21.75 -2.70 -16.91
N ARG A 125 21.58 -3.13 -18.17
CA ARG A 125 22.36 -4.20 -18.79
C ARG A 125 23.88 -4.12 -18.54
N GLU A 126 24.49 -2.96 -18.79
CA GLU A 126 25.94 -2.79 -18.64
C GLU A 126 26.40 -3.04 -17.20
N THR A 127 25.71 -2.46 -16.22
CA THR A 127 26.05 -2.65 -14.81
C THR A 127 25.83 -4.12 -14.40
N PHE A 128 24.71 -4.72 -14.84
CA PHE A 128 24.39 -6.12 -14.58
C PHE A 128 25.50 -7.07 -15.07
N GLU A 129 25.90 -6.96 -16.35
CA GLU A 129 26.94 -7.81 -16.95
C GLU A 129 28.28 -7.69 -16.18
N ARG A 130 28.62 -6.49 -15.70
CA ARG A 130 29.82 -6.24 -14.89
C ARG A 130 29.76 -6.85 -13.50
N THR A 131 28.58 -6.92 -12.87
CA THR A 131 28.46 -7.55 -11.54
C THR A 131 28.76 -9.04 -11.58
N GLY A 132 28.50 -9.68 -12.73
CA GLY A 132 28.51 -11.11 -12.87
C GLY A 132 27.49 -11.82 -11.97
N LEU A 133 26.50 -11.15 -11.40
CA LEU A 133 25.48 -11.81 -10.58
C LEU A 133 24.42 -12.46 -11.47
N THR A 134 23.73 -13.47 -10.93
CA THR A 134 22.63 -14.11 -11.64
C THR A 134 21.35 -13.28 -11.47
N GLY A 135 20.73 -12.90 -12.58
CA GLY A 135 19.48 -12.15 -12.60
C GLY A 135 18.60 -12.54 -13.78
N LYS A 136 17.36 -12.06 -13.78
CA LYS A 136 16.37 -12.26 -14.83
C LYS A 136 16.18 -10.97 -15.61
N PRO A 137 16.07 -11.00 -16.95
CA PRO A 137 15.72 -9.80 -17.71
C PRO A 137 14.32 -9.32 -17.34
N ILE A 138 14.17 -8.00 -17.20
CA ILE A 138 12.89 -7.32 -17.05
C ILE A 138 12.47 -6.91 -18.44
N ARG A 139 11.36 -7.47 -18.94
CA ARG A 139 10.79 -7.03 -20.20
C ARG A 139 10.31 -5.60 -20.02
N SER A 140 10.59 -4.71 -20.96
CA SER A 140 9.98 -3.38 -20.97
C SER A 140 8.81 -3.45 -21.94
N GLY A 141 7.58 -3.57 -21.43
CA GLY A 141 6.40 -3.90 -22.22
C GLY A 141 6.32 -3.16 -23.57
N GLY A 142 6.69 -3.83 -24.66
CA GLY A 142 6.59 -3.33 -26.05
C GLY A 142 7.31 -2.02 -26.39
N ARG A 143 8.03 -1.37 -25.47
CA ARG A 143 8.70 -0.10 -25.75
C ARG A 143 9.96 -0.37 -26.58
N LYS A 144 9.86 -0.18 -27.90
CA LYS A 144 10.90 -0.41 -28.91
C LYS A 144 12.26 0.26 -28.61
N HIS A 145 12.30 1.24 -27.72
CA HIS A 145 13.50 1.98 -27.32
C HIS A 145 13.86 1.89 -25.83
N ALA A 146 13.17 1.06 -25.04
CA ALA A 146 13.51 0.91 -23.64
C ALA A 146 14.81 0.12 -23.47
N LYS A 147 15.71 0.65 -22.64
CA LYS A 147 16.95 -0.03 -22.29
C LYS A 147 16.61 -1.35 -21.59
N GLU A 148 17.29 -2.42 -21.97
CA GLU A 148 17.17 -3.72 -21.33
C GLU A 148 17.68 -3.64 -19.89
N ARG A 149 16.90 -4.21 -18.96
CA ARG A 149 17.15 -4.15 -17.52
C ARG A 149 17.06 -5.53 -16.91
N PHE A 150 17.71 -5.73 -15.78
CA PHE A 150 17.83 -7.03 -15.13
C PHE A 150 17.49 -6.91 -13.65
N LEU A 151 16.70 -7.86 -13.16
CA LEU A 151 16.39 -8.04 -11.74
C LEU A 151 17.29 -9.14 -11.16
N ILE A 152 18.07 -8.79 -10.16
CA ILE A 152 18.79 -9.74 -9.31
C ILE A 152 18.00 -9.88 -8.01
N GLU A 153 17.69 -11.11 -7.61
CA GLU A 153 17.05 -11.41 -6.33
C GLU A 153 18.01 -12.23 -5.46
N LEU A 154 18.42 -11.65 -4.33
CA LEU A 154 19.34 -12.28 -3.39
C LEU A 154 18.62 -12.55 -2.07
N ASN A 155 18.33 -13.82 -1.79
CA ASN A 155 17.88 -14.20 -0.45
C ASN A 155 19.10 -14.28 0.48
N LEU A 156 19.29 -13.23 1.28
CA LEU A 156 20.41 -13.07 2.20
C LEU A 156 20.28 -13.91 3.46
N ARG A 157 19.11 -14.53 3.72
CA ARG A 157 18.88 -15.42 4.87
C ARG A 157 19.31 -16.86 4.62
N LEU A 158 19.60 -17.25 3.37
CA LEU A 158 20.05 -18.62 3.06
C LEU A 158 21.31 -19.01 3.87
N PRO A 159 21.47 -20.30 4.24
CA PRO A 159 22.66 -20.80 4.93
C PRO A 159 23.97 -20.61 4.14
N SER A 160 23.87 -20.42 2.82
CA SER A 160 25.01 -20.15 1.94
C SER A 160 25.50 -18.69 1.98
N MET A 161 24.74 -17.79 2.61
CA MET A 161 25.04 -16.35 2.71
C MET A 161 25.87 -16.08 3.96
N LEU A 162 27.11 -16.57 3.91
CA LEU A 162 28.13 -16.47 4.95
C LEU A 162 29.49 -16.23 4.30
N HIS A 163 30.35 -15.46 4.97
CA HIS A 163 31.72 -15.22 4.51
C HIS A 163 32.51 -16.52 4.30
N GLY A 164 33.27 -16.59 3.20
CA GLY A 164 34.05 -17.77 2.81
C GLY A 164 33.28 -18.78 1.95
N LYS A 165 31.99 -18.55 1.70
CA LYS A 165 31.24 -19.28 0.68
C LYS A 165 31.36 -18.53 -0.65
N LYS A 166 31.76 -19.24 -1.71
CA LYS A 166 31.95 -18.68 -3.07
C LYS A 166 30.78 -17.81 -3.56
N GLY A 167 29.53 -18.24 -3.26
CA GLY A 167 28.33 -17.48 -3.64
C GLY A 167 28.24 -16.13 -2.95
N PHE A 168 28.45 -16.09 -1.64
CA PHE A 168 28.43 -14.85 -0.86
C PHE A 168 29.63 -13.95 -1.17
N ASP A 169 30.82 -14.54 -1.32
CA ASP A 169 32.03 -13.80 -1.68
C ASP A 169 31.90 -13.11 -3.05
N ARG A 170 31.15 -13.70 -3.99
CA ARG A 170 30.81 -13.07 -5.28
C ARG A 170 29.92 -11.83 -5.11
N ILE A 171 28.95 -11.88 -4.19
CA ILE A 171 28.09 -10.73 -3.87
C ILE A 171 28.94 -9.62 -3.23
N VAL A 172 29.78 -9.97 -2.26
CA VAL A 172 30.71 -9.03 -1.61
C VAL A 172 31.63 -8.39 -2.65
N TRP A 173 32.16 -9.16 -3.59
CA TRP A 173 32.99 -8.63 -4.68
C TRP A 173 32.20 -7.65 -5.55
N ALA A 174 30.98 -8.00 -5.95
CA ALA A 174 30.14 -7.15 -6.78
C ALA A 174 29.84 -5.81 -6.09
N PHE A 175 29.56 -5.82 -4.78
CA PHE A 175 29.25 -4.60 -4.01
C PHE A 175 30.48 -3.73 -3.78
N LYS A 176 31.68 -4.31 -3.67
CA LYS A 176 32.92 -3.56 -3.50
C LYS A 176 33.49 -2.99 -4.80
N ASN A 177 33.30 -3.68 -5.93
CA ASN A 177 34.01 -3.36 -7.18
C ASN A 177 33.11 -2.77 -8.27
N VAL A 178 31.81 -3.05 -8.24
CA VAL A 178 30.87 -2.66 -9.29
C VAL A 178 29.76 -1.77 -8.74
N LEU A 179 29.06 -2.23 -7.70
CA LEU A 179 27.97 -1.50 -7.04
C LEU A 179 28.52 -0.74 -5.82
N ASN A 180 29.55 0.07 -6.04
CA ASN A 180 30.36 0.71 -4.99
C ASN A 180 30.04 2.21 -4.81
N GLN A 181 28.86 2.64 -5.24
CA GLN A 181 28.39 4.00 -5.07
C GLN A 181 27.57 4.09 -3.79
N SER A 182 27.80 5.14 -3.00
CA SER A 182 26.96 5.47 -1.85
C SER A 182 25.61 5.95 -2.38
N LEU A 183 24.53 5.47 -1.77
CA LEU A 183 23.16 5.80 -2.14
C LEU A 183 22.43 6.34 -0.92
N ALA A 184 21.44 7.21 -1.15
CA ALA A 184 20.43 7.51 -0.15
C ALA A 184 19.46 6.32 -0.02
N TRP A 185 19.23 5.87 1.21
CA TRP A 185 18.26 4.83 1.54
C TRP A 185 17.23 5.36 2.51
N LEU A 186 15.98 4.93 2.32
CA LEU A 186 14.98 4.94 3.38
C LEU A 186 15.05 3.59 4.09
N PHE A 187 15.08 3.64 5.42
CA PHE A 187 15.21 2.51 6.33
C PHE A 187 14.04 2.52 7.31
N CYS A 188 13.40 1.38 7.51
CA CYS A 188 12.38 1.19 8.53
C CYS A 188 12.65 -0.12 9.26
N ASP A 189 12.85 -0.04 10.58
CA ASP A 189 13.00 -1.21 11.45
C ASP A 189 11.63 -1.61 11.97
N LEU A 190 11.18 -2.80 11.58
CA LEU A 190 9.83 -3.31 11.88
C LEU A 190 9.72 -3.85 13.32
N GLU A 191 10.86 -4.09 13.97
CA GLU A 191 10.92 -4.63 15.33
C GLU A 191 11.34 -3.56 16.35
N SER A 192 11.54 -2.31 15.90
CA SER A 192 11.99 -1.25 16.79
C SER A 192 10.93 -0.86 17.82
N THR A 193 11.32 -0.90 19.08
CA THR A 193 10.59 -0.25 20.18
C THR A 193 11.14 1.17 20.40
N PRO A 194 10.29 2.13 20.82
CA PRO A 194 10.76 3.45 21.22
C PRO A 194 11.60 3.35 22.49
N GLY A 195 12.93 3.51 22.35
CA GLY A 195 13.90 3.46 23.47
C GLY A 195 15.22 2.76 23.12
N ASP A 196 15.22 1.85 22.14
CA ASP A 196 16.37 0.99 21.79
C ASP A 196 17.32 1.58 20.72
N GLN A 197 17.24 2.90 20.45
CA GLN A 197 17.87 3.45 19.24
C GLN A 197 19.38 3.71 19.35
N GLU A 198 19.94 3.91 20.55
CA GLU A 198 21.33 4.36 20.71
C GLU A 198 22.39 3.27 20.44
N THR A 199 22.06 1.99 20.62
CA THR A 199 23.01 0.88 20.50
C THR A 199 22.93 0.14 19.16
N LYS A 200 22.02 0.56 18.27
CA LYS A 200 21.73 -0.15 17.04
C LYS A 200 22.81 0.07 15.96
N PRO A 201 23.16 -0.96 15.14
CA PRO A 201 24.21 -0.83 14.12
C PRO A 201 23.98 0.29 13.09
N ILE A 202 22.72 0.67 12.86
CA ILE A 202 22.35 1.74 11.92
C ILE A 202 22.92 3.10 12.34
N GLN A 203 23.20 3.32 13.64
CA GLN A 203 23.75 4.58 14.14
C GLN A 203 25.12 4.93 13.56
N LYS A 204 25.90 3.93 13.13
CA LYS A 204 27.17 4.15 12.41
C LYS A 204 26.99 4.99 11.14
N GLN A 205 25.79 4.93 10.53
CA GLN A 205 25.46 5.64 9.31
C GLN A 205 24.82 7.02 9.55
N SER A 206 24.81 7.51 10.80
CA SER A 206 24.23 8.81 11.19
C SER A 206 22.80 9.00 10.64
N PRO A 207 21.84 8.14 11.04
CA PRO A 207 20.50 8.14 10.48
C PRO A 207 19.76 9.44 10.73
N GLN A 208 19.12 9.97 9.69
CA GLN A 208 18.24 11.12 9.77
C GLN A 208 16.80 10.62 9.96
N MET A 209 16.30 10.72 11.19
CA MET A 209 14.95 10.26 11.54
C MET A 209 13.87 11.08 10.82
N ILE A 210 12.89 10.37 10.27
CA ILE A 210 11.72 10.91 9.58
C ILE A 210 10.49 10.38 10.33
N ASN A 211 9.85 11.25 11.07
CA ASN A 211 8.60 10.96 11.75
C ASN A 211 7.43 11.35 10.85
N SER A 212 6.54 10.40 10.58
CA SER A 212 5.33 10.66 9.80
C SER A 212 4.26 11.25 10.72
N GLU A 213 4.13 12.57 10.70
CA GLU A 213 3.04 13.26 11.39
C GLU A 213 1.71 13.09 10.64
N VAL A 214 0.61 13.07 11.38
CA VAL A 214 -0.73 12.98 10.82
C VAL A 214 -1.20 14.37 10.38
N LEU A 215 -1.45 14.53 9.09
CA LEU A 215 -2.17 15.68 8.55
C LEU A 215 -3.67 15.44 8.65
N LYS A 216 -4.37 16.29 9.38
CA LYS A 216 -5.82 16.22 9.57
C LYS A 216 -6.50 17.27 8.69
N THR A 217 -7.45 16.84 7.86
CA THR A 217 -8.23 17.74 7.00
C THR A 217 -9.72 17.51 7.27
N LYS A 218 -10.42 18.54 7.74
CA LYS A 218 -11.87 18.50 7.92
C LYS A 218 -12.55 18.81 6.58
N LEU A 219 -13.55 18.00 6.23
CA LEU A 219 -14.32 18.09 5.01
C LEU A 219 -15.79 18.21 5.40
N SER A 220 -16.32 19.42 5.40
CA SER A 220 -17.68 19.71 5.87
C SER A 220 -18.72 19.62 4.76
N GLN A 221 -19.94 19.22 5.14
CA GLN A 221 -21.12 19.18 4.28
C GLN A 221 -20.87 18.39 2.98
N ILE A 222 -20.30 17.19 3.11
CA ILE A 222 -20.02 16.32 1.96
C ILE A 222 -21.25 15.47 1.65
N SER A 223 -21.71 15.53 0.41
CA SER A 223 -22.69 14.60 -0.14
C SER A 223 -22.06 13.21 -0.24
N THR A 224 -22.50 12.31 0.63
CA THR A 224 -22.00 10.94 0.74
C THR A 224 -22.98 9.99 0.07
N PRO A 225 -22.52 9.13 -0.86
CA PRO A 225 -23.38 8.18 -1.56
C PRO A 225 -23.87 7.09 -0.59
N PRO A 226 -25.04 6.48 -0.86
CA PRO A 226 -25.53 5.38 -0.05
C PRO A 226 -24.55 4.19 -0.09
N LEU A 227 -23.99 3.84 1.06
CA LEU A 227 -23.09 2.69 1.20
C LEU A 227 -23.85 1.36 1.22
N GLN A 228 -25.15 1.40 1.50
CA GLN A 228 -26.02 0.24 1.55
C GLN A 228 -26.29 -0.27 0.13
N GLY A 229 -26.03 -1.54 -0.13
CA GLY A 229 -26.42 -2.17 -1.39
C GLY A 229 -25.62 -1.70 -2.61
N LEU A 230 -24.43 -1.11 -2.38
CA LEU A 230 -23.49 -0.73 -3.42
C LEU A 230 -23.18 -1.90 -4.36
N VAL A 231 -23.15 -3.12 -3.83
CA VAL A 231 -22.99 -4.35 -4.60
C VAL A 231 -24.05 -5.37 -4.18
N SER A 232 -24.79 -5.94 -5.11
CA SER A 232 -25.70 -7.06 -4.85
C SER A 232 -25.23 -8.32 -5.59
N PRO A 233 -25.35 -9.52 -5.00
CA PRO A 233 -25.08 -10.76 -5.71
C PRO A 233 -25.98 -10.98 -6.93
N GLU A 234 -27.10 -10.25 -7.04
CA GLU A 234 -28.03 -10.30 -8.17
C GLU A 234 -27.66 -9.34 -9.31
N MET A 235 -26.70 -8.43 -9.09
CA MET A 235 -26.26 -7.49 -10.13
C MET A 235 -25.46 -8.18 -11.23
N SER A 236 -25.56 -7.66 -12.46
CA SER A 236 -24.66 -8.09 -13.53
C SER A 236 -23.23 -7.59 -13.27
N GLU A 237 -22.24 -8.23 -13.88
CA GLU A 237 -20.82 -7.82 -13.77
C GLU A 237 -20.61 -6.37 -14.22
N GLY A 238 -21.30 -5.95 -15.29
CA GLY A 238 -21.23 -4.58 -15.81
C GLY A 238 -21.79 -3.55 -14.83
N ASP A 239 -22.97 -3.82 -14.26
CA ASP A 239 -23.59 -2.91 -13.27
C ASP A 239 -22.74 -2.81 -12.00
N MET A 240 -22.13 -3.93 -11.57
CA MET A 240 -21.22 -3.95 -10.42
C MET A 240 -19.96 -3.13 -10.70
N GLN A 241 -19.42 -3.23 -11.91
CA GLN A 241 -18.27 -2.43 -12.34
C GLN A 241 -18.60 -0.94 -12.36
N GLU A 242 -19.75 -0.55 -12.89
CA GLU A 242 -20.21 0.84 -12.91
C GLU A 242 -20.42 1.40 -11.50
N SER A 243 -21.13 0.66 -10.64
CA SER A 243 -21.37 1.06 -9.24
C SER A 243 -20.07 1.21 -8.45
N CYS A 244 -19.17 0.22 -8.52
CA CYS A 244 -17.87 0.28 -7.84
C CYS A 244 -16.98 1.38 -8.43
N GLY A 245 -17.04 1.60 -9.74
CA GLY A 245 -16.30 2.66 -10.43
C GLY A 245 -16.75 4.05 -10.01
N ALA A 246 -18.06 4.29 -10.00
CA ALA A 246 -18.66 5.55 -9.56
C ALA A 246 -18.34 5.85 -8.09
N PHE A 247 -18.35 4.83 -7.23
CA PHE A 247 -17.97 5.00 -5.83
C PHE A 247 -16.46 5.26 -5.67
N ALA A 248 -15.60 4.58 -6.42
CA ALA A 248 -14.16 4.88 -6.45
C ALA A 248 -13.88 6.30 -6.94
N GLU A 249 -14.62 6.80 -7.93
CA GLU A 249 -14.54 8.18 -8.41
C GLU A 249 -14.94 9.16 -7.30
N TRP A 250 -16.04 8.90 -6.58
CA TRP A 250 -16.41 9.71 -5.42
C TRP A 250 -15.32 9.74 -4.35
N ILE A 251 -14.71 8.60 -4.01
CA ILE A 251 -13.58 8.55 -3.07
C ILE A 251 -12.44 9.47 -3.53
N ALA A 252 -12.07 9.39 -4.81
CA ALA A 252 -11.02 10.23 -5.38
C ALA A 252 -11.39 11.72 -5.32
N MET A 253 -12.63 12.09 -5.59
CA MET A 253 -13.11 13.47 -5.51
C MET A 253 -13.05 14.02 -4.08
N VAL A 254 -13.37 13.19 -3.08
CA VAL A 254 -13.21 13.54 -1.65
C VAL A 254 -11.73 13.73 -1.30
N GLN A 255 -10.84 12.83 -1.73
CA GLN A 255 -9.39 12.94 -1.49
C GLN A 255 -8.76 14.19 -2.12
N LEU A 256 -9.28 14.61 -3.27
CA LEU A 256 -8.86 15.84 -3.95
C LEU A 256 -9.41 17.12 -3.28
N GLY A 257 -10.33 16.99 -2.32
CA GLY A 257 -11.04 18.13 -1.75
C GLY A 257 -11.89 18.86 -2.79
N SER A 258 -12.43 18.12 -3.76
CA SER A 258 -13.19 18.71 -4.86
C SER A 258 -14.47 19.40 -4.35
N PRO A 259 -14.81 20.61 -4.82
CA PRO A 259 -16.07 21.25 -4.45
C PRO A 259 -17.30 20.50 -4.98
N ARG A 260 -17.13 19.58 -5.93
CA ARG A 260 -18.21 18.83 -6.56
C ARG A 260 -18.86 17.77 -5.67
N VAL A 261 -18.23 17.43 -4.55
CA VAL A 261 -18.82 16.52 -3.54
C VAL A 261 -19.50 17.29 -2.42
N SER A 262 -19.56 18.62 -2.47
CA SER A 262 -20.27 19.43 -1.49
C SER A 262 -21.79 19.31 -1.67
N ALA A 263 -22.52 19.26 -0.56
CA ALA A 263 -23.99 19.31 -0.57
C ALA A 263 -24.55 20.65 -1.05
N GLU A 264 -23.74 21.70 -1.01
CA GLU A 264 -24.08 23.04 -1.51
C GLU A 264 -23.58 23.27 -2.94
N ASP A 265 -23.17 22.22 -3.64
CA ASP A 265 -22.66 22.36 -5.00
C ASP A 265 -23.75 22.86 -5.96
N ALA A 266 -23.46 23.95 -6.65
CA ALA A 266 -24.35 24.62 -7.59
C ALA A 266 -23.67 24.89 -8.94
N VAL A 267 -22.72 24.03 -9.33
CA VAL A 267 -22.03 24.17 -10.61
C VAL A 267 -23.00 24.05 -11.78
N ASP A 268 -22.78 24.87 -12.79
CA ASP A 268 -23.46 24.75 -14.07
C ASP A 268 -23.15 23.37 -14.71
N SER A 269 -24.20 22.65 -15.09
CA SER A 269 -24.10 21.32 -15.70
C SER A 269 -23.40 21.33 -17.07
N TYR A 270 -23.32 22.49 -17.72
CA TYR A 270 -22.50 22.70 -18.90
C TYR A 270 -20.99 22.65 -18.60
N LEU A 271 -20.58 23.04 -17.38
CA LEU A 271 -19.18 23.03 -16.94
C LEU A 271 -18.77 21.69 -16.32
N SER A 272 -19.66 21.06 -15.56
CA SER A 272 -19.40 19.79 -14.89
C SER A 272 -20.64 18.92 -14.89
N ARG A 273 -20.51 17.69 -15.40
CA ARG A 273 -21.58 16.69 -15.38
C ARG A 273 -21.47 15.69 -14.24
N TYR A 274 -20.40 15.79 -13.44
CA TYR A 274 -20.23 14.93 -12.29
C TYR A 274 -21.37 15.15 -11.28
N SER A 275 -21.98 14.05 -10.84
CA SER A 275 -22.92 14.01 -9.72
C SER A 275 -22.49 12.92 -8.74
N VAL A 276 -22.88 13.07 -7.48
CA VAL A 276 -22.58 12.07 -6.46
C VAL A 276 -23.41 10.81 -6.74
N PRO A 277 -22.82 9.61 -6.72
CA PRO A 277 -23.57 8.39 -7.01
C PRO A 277 -24.78 8.21 -6.07
N GLY A 278 -25.94 7.85 -6.63
CA GLY A 278 -27.14 7.56 -5.86
C GLY A 278 -27.92 8.78 -5.37
N ASP A 279 -28.15 9.76 -6.25
CA ASP A 279 -28.82 11.06 -6.00
C ASP A 279 -30.10 11.00 -5.12
N GLU A 280 -30.88 9.92 -5.17
CA GLU A 280 -32.11 9.76 -4.36
C GLU A 280 -31.85 9.28 -2.90
N GLY A 281 -30.61 8.93 -2.56
CA GLY A 281 -30.21 8.34 -1.28
C GLY A 281 -28.94 8.93 -0.66
N THR A 282 -28.43 10.05 -1.18
CA THR A 282 -27.25 10.73 -0.63
C THR A 282 -27.53 11.33 0.74
N CYS A 283 -26.56 11.26 1.65
CA CYS A 283 -26.62 11.93 2.94
C CYS A 283 -25.50 12.97 3.08
N THR A 284 -25.83 14.12 3.66
CA THR A 284 -24.84 15.14 4.00
C THR A 284 -24.12 14.72 5.28
N THR A 285 -22.80 14.52 5.18
CA THR A 285 -21.97 14.06 6.30
C THR A 285 -20.72 14.94 6.39
N ASP A 286 -20.32 15.29 7.61
CA ASP A 286 -19.01 15.87 7.86
C ASP A 286 -17.97 14.75 7.97
N LEU A 287 -16.91 14.83 7.16
CA LEU A 287 -15.85 13.83 7.09
C LEU A 287 -14.53 14.42 7.62
N ILE A 288 -13.63 13.53 8.02
CA ILE A 288 -12.24 13.87 8.30
C ILE A 288 -11.30 12.96 7.51
N SER A 289 -10.30 13.56 6.88
CA SER A 289 -9.17 12.87 6.27
C SER A 289 -7.96 12.92 7.20
N LEU A 290 -7.41 11.76 7.52
CA LEU A 290 -6.18 11.57 8.28
C LEU A 290 -5.12 11.02 7.33
N LYS A 291 -4.04 11.78 7.12
CA LYS A 291 -3.04 11.44 6.12
C LYS A 291 -1.64 11.36 6.73
N TRP A 292 -0.94 10.27 6.44
CA TRP A 292 0.46 10.05 6.83
C TRP A 292 1.32 9.94 5.57
N HIS A 293 2.49 10.57 5.61
CA HIS A 293 3.47 10.56 4.53
C HIS A 293 4.83 10.05 5.01
N GLY A 294 5.51 9.28 4.17
CA GLY A 294 6.85 8.75 4.45
C GLY A 294 6.98 7.29 4.03
N LEU A 295 8.03 6.61 4.46
CA LEU A 295 8.09 5.15 4.33
C LEU A 295 7.29 4.52 5.47
N ILE A 296 6.12 4.00 5.14
CA ILE A 296 5.19 3.36 6.07
C ILE A 296 5.16 1.86 5.78
N SER A 297 5.22 1.04 6.83
CA SER A 297 5.28 -0.41 6.70
C SER A 297 3.89 -1.04 6.59
N GLY A 298 3.77 -2.09 5.76
CA GLY A 298 2.55 -2.90 5.68
C GLY A 298 2.01 -3.38 7.05
N PRO A 299 2.85 -3.87 7.98
CA PRO A 299 2.42 -4.22 9.33
C PRO A 299 1.79 -3.06 10.10
N TRP A 300 2.31 -1.84 9.97
CA TRP A 300 1.71 -0.65 10.60
C TRP A 300 0.34 -0.33 10.00
N VAL A 301 0.21 -0.40 8.67
CA VAL A 301 -1.08 -0.20 7.98
C VAL A 301 -2.10 -1.24 8.42
N LEU A 302 -1.66 -2.48 8.62
CA LEU A 302 -2.52 -3.55 9.10
C LEU A 302 -2.99 -3.30 10.55
N GLN A 303 -2.11 -2.82 11.43
CA GLN A 303 -2.48 -2.41 12.79
C GLN A 303 -3.50 -1.25 12.77
N LEU A 304 -3.30 -0.26 11.91
CA LEU A 304 -4.26 0.83 11.69
C LEU A 304 -5.61 0.29 11.21
N PHE A 305 -5.63 -0.56 10.18
CA PHE A 305 -6.86 -1.17 9.66
C PHE A 305 -7.62 -1.94 10.75
N ASN A 306 -6.92 -2.78 11.52
CA ASN A 306 -7.52 -3.54 12.62
C ASN A 306 -8.05 -2.66 13.76
N SER A 307 -7.45 -1.49 13.99
CA SER A 307 -7.91 -0.52 14.99
C SER A 307 -9.19 0.21 14.57
N LEU A 308 -9.37 0.43 13.26
CA LEU A 308 -10.54 1.11 12.70
C LEU A 308 -11.78 0.20 12.61
N LEU A 309 -11.57 -1.09 12.33
CA LEU A 309 -12.63 -2.07 12.13
C LEU A 309 -13.65 -2.17 13.27
N PRO A 310 -13.31 -2.33 14.55
CA PRO A 310 -14.33 -2.47 15.59
C PRO A 310 -15.07 -1.16 15.87
N SER A 311 -14.42 -0.02 15.66
CA SER A 311 -14.87 1.25 16.20
C SER A 311 -15.56 2.18 15.21
N SER A 312 -15.43 1.92 13.90
CA SER A 312 -16.02 2.78 12.86
C SER A 312 -17.18 2.07 12.15
N PRO A 313 -18.33 2.72 11.91
CA PRO A 313 -19.42 2.12 11.13
C PRO A 313 -18.97 1.92 9.68
N TRP A 314 -18.29 2.90 9.11
CA TRP A 314 -17.63 2.78 7.82
C TRP A 314 -16.38 3.65 7.79
N PHE A 315 -15.44 3.30 6.94
CA PHE A 315 -14.25 4.10 6.66
C PHE A 315 -13.65 3.69 5.32
N ILE A 316 -12.85 4.60 4.76
CA ILE A 316 -12.03 4.36 3.58
C ILE A 316 -10.57 4.42 4.02
N LEU A 317 -9.80 3.39 3.68
CA LEU A 317 -8.36 3.34 3.85
C LEU A 317 -7.73 3.29 2.45
N SER A 318 -7.00 4.33 2.11
CA SER A 318 -6.27 4.43 0.84
C SER A 318 -4.78 4.44 1.08
N VAL A 319 -4.06 3.63 0.31
CA VAL A 319 -2.62 3.47 0.43
C VAL A 319 -2.00 3.63 -0.94
N SER A 320 -1.12 4.61 -1.08
CA SER A 320 -0.29 4.77 -2.27
C SER A 320 1.08 4.17 -1.99
N ALA A 321 1.51 3.25 -2.85
CA ALA A 321 2.82 2.64 -2.76
C ALA A 321 3.93 3.64 -3.13
N LEU A 322 5.14 3.37 -2.65
CA LEU A 322 6.32 4.05 -3.13
C LEU A 322 6.60 3.53 -4.54
N GLY A 323 6.32 4.33 -5.58
CA GLY A 323 6.48 3.98 -7.02
C GLY A 323 7.92 3.65 -7.47
N ARG A 324 8.82 3.38 -6.53
CA ARG A 324 10.20 2.93 -6.73
C ARG A 324 10.35 1.42 -6.52
N GLN A 325 9.27 0.67 -6.24
CA GLN A 325 9.38 -0.79 -6.16
C GLN A 325 9.73 -1.34 -7.54
N ALA A 326 10.87 -2.03 -7.60
CA ALA A 326 11.62 -2.19 -8.84
C ALA A 326 10.90 -2.92 -10.00
N VAL A 327 9.93 -3.80 -9.74
CA VAL A 327 9.42 -4.72 -10.79
C VAL A 327 7.93 -5.05 -10.74
N GLU A 328 7.18 -4.64 -9.71
CA GLU A 328 5.80 -5.14 -9.55
C GLU A 328 4.71 -4.15 -9.94
N GLY A 329 5.04 -2.90 -10.29
CA GLY A 329 4.06 -1.90 -10.77
C GLY A 329 2.88 -1.70 -9.81
N ARG A 330 3.02 -2.06 -8.54
CA ARG A 330 1.96 -1.95 -7.54
C ARG A 330 1.92 -0.52 -7.05
N ASP A 331 0.91 0.22 -7.49
CA ASP A 331 0.79 1.65 -7.22
C ASP A 331 0.03 1.93 -5.92
N GLY A 332 -0.69 0.93 -5.40
CA GLY A 332 -1.39 1.02 -4.14
C GLY A 332 -2.73 0.32 -4.14
N TYR A 333 -3.54 0.61 -3.15
CA TYR A 333 -4.89 0.08 -3.02
C TYR A 333 -5.79 1.02 -2.22
N THR A 334 -7.09 0.89 -2.41
CA THR A 334 -8.13 1.55 -1.62
C THR A 334 -9.07 0.49 -1.07
N ILE A 335 -9.39 0.56 0.21
CA ILE A 335 -10.33 -0.33 0.89
C ILE A 335 -11.44 0.54 1.47
N ALA A 336 -12.68 0.31 1.06
CA ALA A 336 -13.86 0.84 1.73
C ALA A 336 -14.50 -0.27 2.56
N THR A 337 -14.82 0.01 3.82
CA THR A 337 -15.54 -0.94 4.69
C THR A 337 -16.85 -0.33 5.17
N ALA A 338 -17.91 -1.12 5.17
CA ALA A 338 -19.19 -0.79 5.78
C ALA A 338 -19.95 -2.09 6.12
N PRO A 339 -20.85 -2.09 7.13
CA PRO A 339 -21.61 -3.29 7.51
C PRO A 339 -22.41 -3.85 6.34
N ASN A 340 -22.97 -2.97 5.49
CA ASN A 340 -23.99 -3.37 4.52
C ASN A 340 -23.66 -2.99 3.07
N ILE A 341 -22.39 -3.05 2.67
CA ILE A 341 -22.01 -2.88 1.24
C ILE A 341 -22.84 -3.81 0.35
N HIS A 342 -23.19 -5.01 0.87
CA HIS A 342 -24.15 -5.90 0.24
C HIS A 342 -25.61 -5.64 0.62
N CYS A 343 -26.48 -5.63 -0.39
CA CYS A 343 -27.91 -5.83 -0.17
C CYS A 343 -28.19 -7.33 -0.17
N SER A 344 -28.43 -7.92 1.00
CA SER A 344 -28.98 -9.28 1.07
C SER A 344 -30.47 -9.25 0.70
N SER A 345 -30.90 -10.19 -0.15
CA SER A 345 -32.33 -10.37 -0.43
C SER A 345 -33.04 -10.86 0.85
N VAL A 346 -33.87 -9.98 1.41
CA VAL A 346 -35.04 -10.22 2.29
C VAL A 346 -35.05 -11.45 3.20
N ALA A 347 -35.17 -11.15 4.50
CA ALA A 347 -35.65 -12.03 5.55
C ALA A 347 -36.84 -12.91 5.13
N SER A 348 -36.66 -14.23 5.18
CA SER A 348 -37.77 -15.17 5.30
C SER A 348 -37.99 -15.52 6.77
N SER A 349 -39.12 -15.03 7.26
CA SER A 349 -39.83 -15.34 8.51
C SER A 349 -39.55 -16.72 9.13
N GLY A 350 -39.27 -16.75 10.44
CA GLY A 350 -39.41 -17.95 11.26
C GLY A 350 -38.79 -17.88 12.67
N ASN A 351 -39.55 -17.38 13.64
CA ASN A 351 -39.52 -17.66 15.08
C ASN A 351 -38.18 -17.96 15.81
N GLY A 352 -37.86 -17.09 16.78
CA GLY A 352 -37.53 -17.51 18.15
C GLY A 352 -36.05 -17.64 18.51
N GLY A 353 -35.57 -16.69 19.32
CA GLY A 353 -34.52 -16.91 20.31
C GLY A 353 -33.08 -16.61 19.89
N GLU A 354 -32.44 -15.80 20.75
CA GLU A 354 -31.00 -15.79 21.06
C GLU A 354 -30.01 -14.98 20.20
N VAL A 355 -29.30 -14.11 20.93
CA VAL A 355 -27.98 -13.49 20.71
C VAL A 355 -27.77 -12.76 19.38
N SER A 356 -27.70 -11.43 19.46
CA SER A 356 -27.23 -10.55 18.38
C SER A 356 -25.81 -10.93 17.96
N GLU A 357 -25.70 -11.75 16.92
CA GLU A 357 -24.47 -12.07 16.22
C GLU A 357 -23.85 -10.80 15.64
N SER A 358 -22.52 -10.66 15.77
CA SER A 358 -21.73 -9.59 15.19
C SER A 358 -22.05 -9.45 13.69
N GLY A 359 -22.66 -8.34 13.28
CA GLY A 359 -23.01 -8.10 11.88
C GLY A 359 -21.79 -8.26 10.97
N ASN A 360 -21.87 -9.21 10.04
CA ASN A 360 -20.78 -9.49 9.11
C ASN A 360 -20.47 -8.24 8.27
N ARG A 361 -19.28 -7.67 8.45
CA ARG A 361 -18.84 -6.49 7.69
C ARG A 361 -18.39 -6.90 6.29
N ASN A 362 -18.59 -6.01 5.34
CA ASN A 362 -18.11 -6.20 3.98
C ASN A 362 -17.01 -5.17 3.68
N ALA A 363 -16.09 -5.55 2.79
CA ALA A 363 -15.02 -4.71 2.31
C ALA A 363 -14.99 -4.74 0.78
N LEU A 364 -14.92 -3.55 0.19
CA LEU A 364 -14.65 -3.33 -1.22
C LEU A 364 -13.20 -2.86 -1.35
N CYS A 365 -12.41 -3.56 -2.13
CA CYS A 365 -10.99 -3.29 -2.30
C CYS A 365 -10.66 -3.08 -3.78
N TRP A 366 -10.07 -1.94 -4.10
CA TRP A 366 -9.47 -1.65 -5.39
C TRP A 366 -7.96 -1.75 -5.25
N GLU A 367 -7.33 -2.66 -5.99
CA GLU A 367 -5.88 -2.78 -6.07
C GLU A 367 -5.40 -2.22 -7.42
N PHE A 368 -4.56 -1.19 -7.35
CA PHE A 368 -4.02 -0.50 -8.50
C PHE A 368 -2.67 -1.10 -8.84
N VAL A 369 -2.61 -1.78 -9.97
CA VAL A 369 -1.36 -2.31 -10.50
C VAL A 369 -1.14 -1.71 -11.87
N GLY A 370 -0.18 -0.80 -11.93
CA GLY A 370 0.41 -0.29 -13.14
C GLY A 370 0.99 -1.43 -13.99
N ALA A 371 1.31 -1.11 -15.25
CA ALA A 371 1.71 -2.07 -16.26
C ALA A 371 2.80 -3.05 -15.78
N THR A 372 2.38 -4.27 -15.40
CA THR A 372 3.30 -5.35 -15.05
C THR A 372 3.85 -5.94 -16.33
N SER A 373 5.17 -6.07 -16.40
CA SER A 373 5.84 -6.58 -17.60
C SER A 373 6.06 -8.09 -17.59
N ILE A 374 5.38 -8.81 -16.69
CA ILE A 374 5.61 -10.23 -16.42
C ILE A 374 4.33 -11.00 -16.72
N GLU A 375 4.24 -11.49 -17.95
CA GLU A 375 3.56 -12.74 -18.30
C GLU A 375 4.56 -13.70 -18.94
#